data_AF-A0A353Z5V2-F1
#
_entry.id   AF-A0A353Z5V2-F1
#
_cell.length_a   1.000
_cell.length_b   1.000
_cell.length_c   1.000
_cell.angle_alpha   90.00
_cell.angle_beta   90.00
_cell.angle_gamma   90.00
#
_symmetry.space_group_name_H-M   'P 1'
#
loop_
_entity.id
_entity.type
_entity.pdbx_description
1 polymer ?
#
loop_
_entity_poly.entity_id
_entity_poly.type
_entity_poly.pdbx_seq_one_letter_code
_entity_poly.pdbx_strand_id
1 'polypeptide(L)' 'MIHQPHGSVGGQVSDIEIQAKEILETREVLNDILAKHTGQPKSIIAKDTERDRYLSATQAK' A
#
# COMPACT_ATOMS: atom_id res chain seq x y z
N MET A 1 8.45 -2.07 9.47
CA MET A 1 8.47 -1.10 8.35
C MET A 1 7.20 -1.35 7.56
N ILE A 2 6.50 -0.30 7.15
CA ILE A 2 5.34 -0.39 6.26
C ILE A 2 5.62 0.47 5.03
N HIS A 3 5.11 0.03 3.88
CA HIS A 3 5.19 0.73 2.61
C HIS A 3 4.13 0.21 1.65
N GLN A 4 3.91 0.94 0.57
CA GLN A 4 3.02 0.56 -0.52
C GLN A 4 3.56 -0.70 -1.23
N PRO A 5 2.69 -1.49 -1.86
CA PRO A 5 3.15 -2.59 -2.71
C PRO A 5 4.03 -2.05 -3.85
N HIS A 6 5.04 -2.83 -4.21
CA HIS A 6 5.93 -2.52 -5.32
C HIS A 6 5.67 -3.51 -6.47
N GLY A 7 5.66 -3.00 -7.70
CA GLY A 7 5.49 -3.79 -8.91
C GLY A 7 6.09 -3.07 -10.11
N SER A 8 6.47 -3.84 -11.12
CA SER A 8 6.84 -3.34 -12.44
C SER A 8 5.84 -3.85 -13.46
N VAL A 9 5.49 -3.03 -14.43
CA VAL A 9 4.53 -3.37 -15.50
C VAL A 9 5.17 -3.17 -16.86
N GLY A 10 4.74 -3.94 -17.85
CA GLY A 10 5.22 -3.84 -19.22
C GLY A 10 4.39 -4.69 -20.18
N GLY A 11 4.50 -4.42 -21.47
CA GLY A 11 3.71 -5.09 -22.51
C GLY A 11 2.98 -4.08 -23.40
N GLN A 12 1.87 -4.52 -23.99
CA GLN A 12 1.01 -3.62 -24.76
C GLN A 12 0.38 -2.57 -23.83
N VAL A 13 -0.12 -1.47 -24.40
CA VAL A 13 -0.77 -0.40 -23.62
C VAL A 13 -1.89 -0.96 -22.74
N SER A 14 -2.71 -1.86 -23.28
CA SER A 14 -3.77 -2.54 -22.52
C SER A 14 -3.25 -3.35 -21.34
N ASP A 15 -2.11 -4.04 -21.49
CA ASP A 15 -1.53 -4.85 -20.41
C ASP A 15 -0.99 -3.95 -19.30
N ILE A 16 -0.35 -2.83 -19.68
CA ILE A 16 0.14 -1.82 -18.74
C ILE A 16 -1.03 -1.24 -17.93
N GLU A 17 -2.15 -0.91 -18.58
CA GLU A 17 -3.35 -0.39 -17.92
C GLU A 17 -3.96 -1.39 -16.93
N ILE A 18 -4.11 -2.65 -17.34
CA ILE A 18 -4.66 -3.72 -16.49
C ILE A 18 -3.77 -3.92 -15.25
N GLN A 19 -2.46 -4.03 -15.44
CA GLN A 19 -1.54 -4.27 -14.33
C GLN A 19 -1.41 -3.06 -13.41
N ALA A 20 -1.39 -1.84 -13.94
CA ALA A 20 -1.36 -0.63 -13.13
C ALA A 20 -2.63 -0.51 -12.27
N LYS A 21 -3.80 -0.86 -12.82
CA LYS A 21 -5.06 -0.92 -12.08
C LYS A 21 -4.99 -1.95 -10.94
N GLU A 22 -4.47 -3.14 -11.19
CA GLU A 22 -4.32 -4.19 -10.18
C GLU A 22 -3.40 -3.75 -9.03
N ILE A 23 -2.31 -3.04 -9.32
CA ILE A 23 -1.41 -2.48 -8.29
C ILE A 23 -2.15 -1.47 -7.40
N LEU A 24 -2.99 -0.61 -8.00
CA LEU A 24 -3.81 0.34 -7.24
C LEU A 24 -4.84 -0.37 -6.37
N GLU A 25 -5.54 -1.38 -6.89
CA GLU A 25 -6.52 -2.16 -6.13
C GLU A 25 -5.86 -2.92 -4.98
N THR A 26 -4.71 -3.55 -5.24
CA THR A 26 -3.89 -4.22 -4.21
C THR A 26 -3.50 -3.25 -3.10
N ARG A 27 -3.05 -2.04 -3.46
CA ARG A 27 -2.71 -1.00 -2.47
C ARG A 27 -3.91 -0.64 -1.60
N GLU A 28 -5.10 -0.49 -2.17
CA GLU A 28 -6.31 -0.18 -1.40
C GLU A 28 -6.68 -1.31 -0.41
N VAL A 29 -6.61 -2.57 -0.86
CA VAL A 29 -6.86 -3.75 -0.01
C VAL A 29 -5.88 -3.80 1.16
N LEU A 30 -4.59 -3.59 0.91
CA LEU A 30 -3.58 -3.57 1.97
C LEU A 30 -3.81 -2.43 2.97
N ASN A 31 -4.19 -1.24 2.49
CA ASN A 31 -4.53 -0.12 3.35
C ASN A 31 -5.75 -0.42 4.25
N ASP A 32 -6.77 -1.10 3.72
CA ASP A 32 -7.93 -1.54 4.51
C ASP A 32 -7.57 -2.57 5.57
N ILE A 33 -6.71 -3.54 5.22
CA ILE A 33 -6.20 -4.55 6.16
C ILE A 33 -5.43 -3.87 7.29
N LEU A 34 -4.50 -2.97 6.97
CA LEU A 34 -3.70 -2.26 7.96
C LEU A 34 -4.58 -1.36 8.85
N ALA A 35 -5.51 -0.62 8.28
CA ALA A 35 -6.45 0.21 9.04
C ALA A 35 -7.26 -0.64 10.03
N LYS A 36 -7.78 -1.79 9.58
CA LYS A 36 -8.54 -2.72 10.42
C LYS A 36 -7.72 -3.24 11.61
N HIS A 37 -6.47 -3.64 11.40
CA HIS A 37 -5.67 -4.29 12.45
C HIS A 37 -4.94 -3.30 13.37
N THR A 38 -4.70 -2.06 12.91
CA THR A 38 -4.06 -1.02 13.72
C THR A 38 -5.06 -0.09 14.40
N GLY A 39 -6.32 -0.07 13.94
CA GLY A 39 -7.33 0.90 14.37
C GLY A 39 -7.10 2.31 13.84
N GLN A 40 -6.08 2.54 13.02
CA GLN A 40 -5.81 3.85 12.44
C GLN A 40 -6.72 4.13 11.25
N PRO A 41 -7.11 5.40 11.02
CA PRO A 41 -7.86 5.77 9.83
C PRO A 41 -7.10 5.39 8.55
N LYS A 42 -7.82 4.90 7.53
CA LYS A 42 -7.24 4.55 6.22
C LYS A 42 -6.42 5.69 5.60
N SER A 43 -6.83 6.94 5.80
CA SER A 43 -6.10 8.12 5.32
C SER A 43 -4.71 8.28 5.96
N ILE A 44 -4.56 7.91 7.24
CA ILE A 44 -3.27 7.91 7.92
C ILE A 44 -2.41 6.76 7.41
N ILE A 45 -2.98 5.55 7.29
CA ILE A 45 -2.29 4.40 6.71
C ILE A 45 -1.77 4.71 5.31
N ALA A 46 -2.62 5.23 4.42
CA ALA A 46 -2.24 5.56 3.05
C ALA A 46 -1.05 6.54 3.02
N LYS A 47 -1.07 7.58 3.85
CA LYS A 47 0.04 8.54 3.98
C LYS A 47 1.31 7.88 4.50
N ASP A 48 1.16 7.01 5.49
CA ASP A 48 2.28 6.35 6.17
C ASP A 48 2.92 5.25 5.33
N THR A 49 2.18 4.66 4.38
CA THR A 49 2.68 3.64 3.45
C THR A 49 3.23 4.21 2.15
N GLU A 50 3.03 5.49 1.82
CA GLU A 50 3.45 6.06 0.52
C GLU A 50 4.95 5.86 0.23
N ARG A 51 5.77 5.82 1.28
CA ARG A 51 7.19 5.46 1.23
C ARG A 51 7.51 4.55 2.40
N ASP A 52 8.73 4.02 2.39
CA ASP A 52 9.24 3.21 3.49
C ASP A 52 9.18 3.99 4.80
N ARG A 53 8.32 3.52 5.71
CA ARG A 53 8.19 4.06 7.06
C ARG A 53 8.68 3.04 8.06
N TYR A 54 9.83 3.35 8.67
CA TYR A 54 10.41 2.56 9.74
C TYR A 54 9.79 2.95 11.08
N LEU A 55 9.51 1.94 11.91
CA LEU A 55 8.96 2.09 13.24
C LEU A 55 9.79 1.22 14.18
N SER A 56 10.16 1.78 15.34
CA SER A 56 10.64 0.99 16.46
C SER A 56 9.50 0.16 17.06
N ALA A 57 9.84 -0.83 17.89
CA ALA A 57 8.83 -1.66 18.57
C ALA A 57 7.81 -0.82 19.37
N THR A 58 8.27 0.24 20.04
CA THR A 58 7.38 1.15 20.80
C THR A 58 6.46 1.95 19.90
N GLN A 59 6.91 2.36 18.70
CA GLN A 59 6.09 3.08 17.74
C GLN A 59 5.10 2.17 16.99
N ALA A 60 5.33 0.86 16.99
CA ALA A 60 4.50 -0.14 16.34
C ALA A 60 3.52 -0.85 17.30
N LYS A 61 3.62 -0.57 18.60
CA LYS A 61 2.71 -1.07 19.63
C LYS A 61 1.37 -0.34 19.59
#